data_AF-A0A235B119-F1
#
_entry.id   AF-A0A235B119-F1
#
_cell.length_a   1.000
_cell.length_b   1.000
_cell.length_c   1.000
_cell.angle_alpha   90.00
_cell.angle_beta   90.00
_cell.angle_gamma   90.00
#
_symmetry.space_group_name_H-M   'P 1'
#
loop_
_entity.id
_entity.type
_entity.pdbx_description
1 polymer ?
#
loop_
_entity_poly.entity_id
_entity_poly.type
_entity_poly.pdbx_seq_one_letter_code
_entity_poly.pdbx_strand_id
1 'polypeptide(L)'
;VIAFIMVGVIIARALKLDPIVATAITFGANFVGFSVGFLNPYTVGIAQDIAGLPIFSGALFRIIIFLLMLSITIGYTWRYAKKIMYHSELSLIGTYQETGDTNRLNTPFTTIHKLIIGFVALCLCFFVY
;
A
#
# COMPACT_ATOMS: atom_id res chain seq x y z
N VAL A 1 -0.75 7.96 -1.58
CA VAL A 1 -1.57 7.04 -0.76
C VAL A 1 -3.02 6.96 -1.22
N ILE A 2 -3.74 8.08 -1.39
CA ILE A 2 -5.18 8.08 -1.74
C ILE A 2 -5.49 7.32 -3.04
N ALA A 3 -4.68 7.50 -4.10
CA ALA A 3 -4.85 6.76 -5.36
C ALA A 3 -4.71 5.23 -5.20
N PHE A 4 -3.84 4.76 -4.30
CA PHE A 4 -3.65 3.33 -4.05
C PHE A 4 -4.84 2.70 -3.33
N ILE A 5 -5.59 3.46 -2.54
CA ILE A 5 -6.82 2.96 -1.89
C ILE A 5 -7.81 2.47 -2.96
N MET A 6 -7.93 3.16 -4.10
CA MET A 6 -8.80 2.73 -5.19
C MET A 6 -8.41 1.35 -5.73
N VAL A 7 -7.11 1.07 -5.86
CA VAL A 7 -6.61 -0.25 -6.24
C VAL A 7 -6.98 -1.29 -5.18
N GLY A 8 -6.81 -0.97 -3.90
CA GLY A 8 -7.22 -1.84 -2.79
C GLY A 8 -8.72 -2.13 -2.81
N VAL A 9 -9.56 -1.14 -3.14
CA VAL A 9 -11.01 -1.30 -3.28
C VAL A 9 -11.34 -2.25 -4.44
N ILE A 10 -10.67 -2.12 -5.59
CA ILE A 10 -10.88 -3.03 -6.73
C ILE A 10 -10.53 -4.47 -6.34
N ILE A 11 -9.40 -4.68 -5.65
CA ILE A 11 -8.97 -6.00 -5.19
C ILE A 11 -9.97 -6.57 -4.17
N ALA A 12 -10.35 -5.79 -3.16
CA ALA A 12 -11.31 -6.24 -2.14
C ALA A 12 -12.67 -6.56 -2.75
N ARG A 13 -13.13 -5.79 -3.73
CA ARG A 13 -14.36 -6.06 -4.51
C ARG A 13 -14.26 -7.37 -5.27
N ALA A 14 -13.17 -7.60 -6.01
CA ALA A 14 -12.96 -8.82 -6.78
C ALA A 14 -12.97 -10.07 -5.89
N LEU A 15 -12.52 -9.94 -4.63
CA LEU A 15 -12.48 -11.03 -3.65
C LEU A 15 -13.72 -11.10 -2.73
N LYS A 16 -14.75 -10.26 -2.97
CA LYS A 16 -15.95 -10.15 -2.11
C LYS A 16 -15.63 -9.89 -0.64
N LEU A 17 -14.53 -9.18 -0.40
CA LEU A 17 -14.10 -8.72 0.91
C LEU A 17 -14.77 -7.38 1.23
N ASP A 18 -14.50 -6.84 2.42
CA ASP A 18 -15.09 -5.58 2.86
C ASP A 18 -14.14 -4.38 2.65
N PRO A 19 -14.65 -3.14 2.81
CA PRO A 19 -13.83 -1.94 2.71
C PRO A 19 -12.69 -1.90 3.73
N ILE A 20 -12.83 -2.58 4.87
CA ILE A 20 -11.79 -2.63 5.90
C ILE A 20 -10.56 -3.34 5.35
N VAL A 21 -10.72 -4.47 4.65
CA VAL A 21 -9.58 -5.13 3.99
C VAL A 21 -8.92 -4.20 2.96
N ALA A 22 -9.71 -3.50 2.13
CA ALA A 22 -9.17 -2.57 1.13
C ALA A 22 -8.29 -1.47 1.76
N THR A 23 -8.74 -0.90 2.88
CA THR A 23 -7.98 0.12 3.61
C THR A 23 -6.77 -0.46 4.34
N ALA A 24 -6.88 -1.65 4.90
CA ALA A 24 -5.78 -2.31 5.61
C ALA A 24 -4.60 -2.62 4.67
N ILE A 25 -4.86 -3.18 3.49
CA ILE A 25 -3.80 -3.58 2.53
C ILE A 25 -3.16 -2.39 1.80
N THR A 26 -3.76 -1.20 1.86
CA THR A 26 -3.26 0.00 1.18
C THR A 26 -2.78 1.05 2.17
N PHE A 27 -3.71 1.65 2.92
CA PHE A 27 -3.45 2.71 3.88
C PHE A 27 -2.72 2.17 5.10
N GLY A 28 -3.24 1.10 5.72
CA GLY A 28 -2.60 0.46 6.88
C GLY A 28 -1.16 0.03 6.59
N ALA A 29 -0.96 -0.68 5.47
CA ALA A 29 0.37 -1.09 5.01
C ALA A 29 1.35 0.08 4.85
N ASN A 30 0.89 1.21 4.28
CA ASN A 30 1.71 2.41 4.13
C ASN A 30 2.18 2.99 5.47
N PHE A 31 1.29 3.11 6.46
CA PHE A 31 1.64 3.68 7.77
C PHE A 31 2.59 2.78 8.55
N VAL A 32 2.35 1.46 8.54
CA VAL A 32 3.28 0.51 9.18
C VAL A 32 4.64 0.58 8.49
N GLY A 33 4.69 0.45 7.16
CA GLY A 33 5.94 0.48 6.40
C GLY A 33 6.73 1.77 6.58
N PHE A 34 6.06 2.92 6.63
CA PHE A 34 6.72 4.21 6.89
C PHE A 34 7.27 4.31 8.31
N SER A 35 6.53 3.81 9.31
CA SER A 35 6.92 3.90 10.73
C SER A 35 8.16 3.07 11.06
N VAL A 36 8.33 1.91 10.42
CA VAL A 36 9.48 1.01 10.64
C VAL A 36 10.45 0.94 9.46
N GLY A 37 10.32 1.85 8.49
CA GLY A 37 11.16 1.89 7.29
C GLY A 37 12.63 2.20 7.63
N PHE A 38 13.51 1.21 7.44
CA PHE A 38 14.90 1.28 7.89
C PHE A 38 15.87 2.00 6.92
N LEU A 39 15.45 2.22 5.66
CA LEU A 39 16.26 2.86 4.61
C LEU A 39 15.79 4.29 4.26
N ASN A 40 14.93 4.90 5.07
CA ASN A 40 14.36 6.20 4.72
C ASN A 40 15.35 7.34 5.03
N PRO A 41 15.95 8.00 4.01
CA PRO A 41 16.94 9.05 4.27
C PRO A 41 16.33 10.28 4.93
N TYR A 42 15.04 10.54 4.70
CA TYR A 42 14.33 11.70 5.24
C TYR A 42 13.95 11.55 6.73
N THR A 43 13.76 10.33 7.21
CA THR A 43 13.45 10.10 8.63
C THR A 43 14.68 9.60 9.36
N VAL A 44 15.17 8.44 8.97
CA VAL A 44 16.30 7.76 9.60
C VAL A 44 17.61 8.50 9.34
N GLY A 45 17.85 8.91 8.09
CA GLY A 45 19.10 9.58 7.71
C GLY A 45 19.26 10.93 8.42
N ILE A 46 18.23 11.78 8.34
CA ILE A 46 18.20 13.08 9.04
C ILE A 46 18.33 12.89 10.56
N ALA A 47 17.64 11.93 11.17
CA ALA A 47 17.76 11.67 12.60
C ALA A 47 19.17 11.20 13.00
N GLN A 48 19.84 10.40 12.16
CA GLN A 48 21.22 9.97 12.39
C GLN A 48 22.20 11.13 12.29
N ASP A 49 22.02 11.99 11.30
CA ASP A 49 22.84 13.20 11.11
C ASP A 49 22.73 14.14 12.32
N ILE A 50 21.50 14.43 12.78
CA ILE A 50 21.25 15.23 13.99
C ILE A 50 21.88 14.58 15.24
N ALA A 51 21.84 13.25 15.33
CA ALA A 51 22.41 12.51 16.45
C ALA A 51 23.94 12.30 16.34
N GLY A 52 24.58 12.75 15.26
CA GLY A 52 26.01 12.53 15.00
C GLY A 52 26.38 11.05 14.82
N LEU A 53 25.44 10.21 14.39
CA LEU A 53 25.65 8.78 14.20
C LEU A 53 25.99 8.46 12.73
N PRO A 54 26.81 7.42 12.48
CA PRO A 54 27.04 6.95 11.11
C PRO A 54 25.73 6.54 10.43
N ILE A 55 25.61 6.89 9.15
CA ILE A 55 24.49 6.47 8.30
C ILE A 55 24.42 4.93 8.30
N PHE A 56 23.22 4.37 8.43
CA PHE A 56 22.96 2.92 8.59
C PHE A 56 23.41 2.27 9.90
N SER A 57 23.85 3.05 10.90
CA SER A 57 24.04 2.51 12.26
C SER A 57 22.75 1.87 12.79
N GLY A 58 22.86 0.67 13.37
CA GLY A 58 21.71 -0.09 13.87
C GLY A 58 20.80 -0.69 12.79
N ALA A 59 21.24 -0.77 11.52
CA ALA A 59 20.45 -1.33 10.42
C ALA A 59 19.90 -2.74 10.71
N LEU A 60 20.72 -3.63 11.28
CA LEU A 60 20.27 -5.00 11.60
C LEU A 60 19.08 -5.01 12.57
N PHE A 61 19.14 -4.23 13.64
CA PHE A 61 18.05 -4.11 14.61
C PHE A 61 16.76 -3.58 13.94
N ARG A 62 16.90 -2.57 13.08
CA ARG A 62 15.75 -2.00 12.36
C ARG A 62 15.16 -2.97 11.34
N ILE A 63 15.98 -3.76 10.66
CA ILE A 63 15.52 -4.83 9.75
C ILE A 63 14.73 -5.88 10.52
N ILE A 64 15.20 -6.29 11.70
CA ILE A 64 14.48 -7.24 12.56
C ILE A 64 13.11 -6.68 12.95
N ILE A 65 13.06 -5.43 13.44
CA ILE A 65 11.78 -4.76 13.80
C ILE A 65 10.87 -4.63 12.58
N PHE A 66 11.42 -4.26 11.42
CA PHE A 66 10.68 -4.14 10.18
C PHE A 66 10.03 -5.47 9.80
N LEU A 67 10.79 -6.57 9.80
CA LEU A 67 10.29 -7.91 9.49
C LEU A 67 9.24 -8.38 10.50
N LEU A 68 9.43 -8.09 11.79
CA LEU A 68 8.45 -8.41 12.83
C LEU A 68 7.12 -7.67 12.59
N MET A 69 7.17 -6.35 12.41
CA MET A 69 5.98 -5.54 12.19
C MET A 69 5.28 -5.87 10.88
N LEU A 70 6.05 -6.15 9.82
CA LEU A 70 5.55 -6.63 8.54
C LEU A 70 4.80 -7.95 8.72
N SER A 71 5.40 -8.92 9.41
CA SER A 71 4.81 -10.24 9.63
C SER A 71 3.53 -10.17 10.47
N ILE A 72 3.53 -9.36 11.53
CA ILE A 72 2.34 -9.13 12.38
C ILE A 72 1.22 -8.49 11.55
N THR A 73 1.54 -7.47 10.75
CA THR A 73 0.55 -6.74 9.94
C THR A 73 -0.05 -7.63 8.86
N ILE A 74 0.78 -8.43 8.17
CA ILE A 74 0.31 -9.42 7.20
C ILE A 74 -0.56 -10.47 7.91
N GLY A 75 -0.08 -11.05 9.01
CA GLY A 75 -0.82 -12.09 9.74
C GLY A 75 -2.18 -11.61 10.24
N TYR A 76 -2.25 -10.40 10.80
CA TYR A 76 -3.49 -9.80 11.27
C TYR A 76 -4.47 -9.53 10.11
N THR A 77 -3.98 -8.88 9.05
CA THR A 77 -4.80 -8.54 7.87
C THR A 77 -5.29 -9.79 7.16
N TRP A 78 -4.42 -10.79 7.00
CA TRP A 78 -4.77 -12.08 6.41
C TRP A 78 -5.83 -12.80 7.24
N ARG A 79 -5.65 -12.88 8.56
CA ARG A 79 -6.61 -13.53 9.46
C ARG A 79 -7.99 -12.88 9.34
N TYR A 80 -8.04 -11.55 9.29
CA TYR A 80 -9.27 -10.79 9.13
C TYR A 80 -9.91 -11.02 7.75
N ALA A 81 -9.15 -10.89 6.66
CA ALA A 81 -9.62 -11.13 5.31
C ALA A 81 -10.13 -12.56 5.13
N LYS A 82 -9.40 -13.56 5.64
CA LYS A 82 -9.80 -14.97 5.63
C LYS A 82 -11.12 -15.17 6.36
N LYS A 83 -11.30 -14.56 7.54
CA LYS A 83 -12.55 -14.64 8.31
C LYS A 83 -13.74 -14.15 7.48
N ILE A 84 -13.62 -13.00 6.83
CA ILE A 84 -14.71 -12.43 6.01
C ILE A 84 -14.96 -13.23 4.75
N MET A 85 -13.90 -13.78 4.14
CA MET A 85 -14.02 -14.61 2.94
C MET A 85 -14.86 -15.87 3.18
N TYR A 86 -14.79 -16.48 4.38
CA TYR A 86 -15.62 -17.63 4.75
C TYR A 86 -16.96 -17.24 5.40
N HIS A 87 -17.00 -16.09 6.08
CA HIS A 87 -18.13 -15.63 6.87
C HIS A 87 -18.38 -14.15 6.61
N SER A 88 -19.01 -13.84 5.48
CA SER A 88 -19.30 -12.46 5.05
C SER A 88 -20.14 -11.66 6.05
N GLU A 89 -21.00 -12.35 6.80
CA GLU A 89 -21.87 -11.84 7.87
C GLU A 89 -21.09 -11.29 9.07
N LEU A 90 -19.81 -11.67 9.22
CA LEU A 90 -18.95 -11.19 10.30
C LEU A 90 -18.24 -9.88 9.94
N SER A 91 -18.45 -9.33 8.74
CA SER A 91 -17.96 -7.99 8.39
C SER A 91 -18.69 -6.92 9.20
N LEU A 92 -17.94 -5.95 9.71
CA LEU A 92 -18.49 -4.84 10.51
C LEU A 92 -19.23 -3.80 9.67
N ILE A 93 -18.87 -3.68 8.39
CA ILE A 93 -19.37 -2.64 7.48
C ILE A 93 -20.16 -3.26 6.31
N GLY A 94 -20.11 -4.59 6.18
CA GLY A 94 -20.66 -5.32 5.05
C GLY A 94 -19.63 -5.48 3.92
N THR A 95 -19.74 -6.59 3.20
CA THR A 95 -18.87 -6.88 2.05
C THR A 95 -19.31 -6.12 0.81
N TYR A 96 -18.38 -5.93 -0.12
CA TYR A 96 -18.75 -5.36 -1.42
C TYR A 96 -19.71 -6.31 -2.15
N GLN A 97 -20.86 -5.78 -2.55
CA GLN A 97 -21.77 -6.46 -3.47
C GLN A 97 -21.27 -6.28 -4.91
N GLU A 98 -21.53 -7.27 -5.77
CA GLU A 98 -21.30 -7.13 -7.20
C GLU A 98 -22.26 -6.08 -7.79
N THR A 99 -21.86 -4.82 -7.76
CA THR A 99 -22.36 -3.85 -8.74
C THR A 99 -21.77 -4.24 -10.09
N GLY A 100 -22.61 -4.73 -11.01
CA GLY A 100 -22.28 -5.34 -12.31
C GLY A 100 -21.60 -4.43 -13.36
N ASP A 101 -20.65 -3.60 -12.94
CA ASP A 101 -19.89 -2.71 -13.81
C ASP A 101 -18.38 -3.05 -13.78
N THR A 102 -18.06 -4.33 -13.97
CA THR A 102 -16.69 -4.79 -14.26
C THR A 102 -16.18 -4.30 -15.63
N ASN A 103 -17.08 -3.75 -16.46
CA ASN A 103 -16.79 -3.26 -17.81
C ASN A 103 -15.97 -1.95 -17.83
N ARG A 104 -15.85 -1.22 -16.72
CA ARG A 104 -14.98 -0.02 -16.64
C ARG A 104 -13.49 -0.32 -16.79
N LEU A 105 -13.07 -1.58 -16.58
CA LEU A 105 -11.68 -1.99 -16.82
C LEU A 105 -11.37 -2.17 -18.32
N ASN A 106 -12.38 -2.28 -19.18
CA ASN A 106 -12.26 -2.37 -20.63
C ASN A 106 -12.38 -1.00 -21.32
N THR A 107 -11.81 0.05 -20.72
CA THR A 107 -11.80 1.37 -21.37
C THR A 107 -10.69 1.40 -22.42
N PRO A 108 -10.94 1.75 -23.70
CA PRO A 108 -9.92 1.75 -24.73
C PRO A 108 -8.81 2.75 -24.41
N PHE A 109 -7.55 2.31 -24.59
CA PHE A 109 -6.36 3.11 -24.29
C PHE A 109 -6.18 4.22 -25.31
N THR A 110 -6.77 5.39 -25.05
CA THR A 110 -6.74 6.54 -25.96
C THR A 110 -5.37 7.23 -26.02
N THR A 111 -5.18 8.06 -27.04
CA THR A 111 -3.96 8.86 -27.27
C THR A 111 -3.61 9.77 -26.10
N ILE A 112 -4.60 10.23 -25.33
CA ILE A 112 -4.39 11.04 -24.12
C ILE A 112 -3.64 10.24 -23.04
N HIS A 113 -3.96 8.95 -22.85
CA HIS A 113 -3.24 8.11 -21.89
C HIS A 113 -1.76 7.96 -22.28
N LYS A 114 -1.46 7.81 -23.58
CA LYS A 114 -0.08 7.77 -24.09
C LYS A 114 0.66 9.09 -23.85
N LEU A 115 0.00 10.23 -24.09
CA LEU A 115 0.57 11.56 -23.84
C LEU A 115 0.86 11.79 -22.36
N ILE A 116 -0.06 11.43 -21.47
CA ILE A 116 0.12 11.56 -20.01
C ILE A 116 1.29 10.70 -19.55
N ILE A 117 1.38 9.44 -19.99
CA ILE A 117 2.49 8.55 -19.61
C ILE A 117 3.82 9.08 -20.15
N GLY A 118 3.86 9.56 -21.40
CA GLY A 118 5.06 10.16 -21.99
C GLY A 118 5.52 11.40 -21.22
N PHE A 119 4.59 12.27 -20.84
CA PHE A 119 4.88 13.45 -20.04
C PHE A 119 5.40 13.09 -18.64
N VAL A 120 4.75 12.16 -17.95
CA VAL A 120 5.20 11.69 -16.63
C VAL A 120 6.60 11.08 -16.70
N ALA A 121 6.88 10.27 -17.72
CA ALA A 121 8.21 9.69 -17.92
C ALA A 121 9.28 10.77 -18.15
N LEU A 122 8.96 11.79 -18.97
CA LEU A 122 9.86 12.92 -19.22
C LEU A 122 10.13 13.72 -17.94
N CYS A 123 9.10 14.01 -17.14
CA CYS A 123 9.27 14.64 -15.84
C CYS A 123 10.14 13.82 -14.88
N LEU A 124 9.99 12.49 -14.87
CA LEU A 124 10.84 11.61 -14.06
C LEU A 124 12.30 11.63 -14.54
N CYS A 125 12.54 11.60 -15.84
CA CYS A 125 13.89 11.73 -16.40
C CYS A 125 14.52 13.08 -16.05
N PHE A 126 13.77 14.18 -16.16
CA PHE A 126 14.21 15.51 -15.75
C PHE A 126 14.46 15.60 -14.24
N PHE A 127 13.67 14.94 -13.41
CA PHE A 127 13.88 14.94 -11.97
C PHE A 127 15.16 14.18 -11.57
N VAL A 128 15.53 13.15 -12.33
CA VAL A 128 16.72 12.32 -12.07
C VAL A 128 18.02 13.02 -12.53
N TYR A 129 17.94 14.00 -13.42
CA TYR A 129 19.08 14.63 -14.10
C TYR A 129 19.15 16.14 -13.85
#